data_AF-A0A1G0EQB7-F1
#
_entry.id   AF-A0A1G0EQB7-F1
#
_cell.length_a   1.000
_cell.length_b   1.000
_cell.length_c   1.000
_cell.angle_alpha   90.00
_cell.angle_beta   90.00
_cell.angle_gamma   90.00
#
_symmetry.space_group_name_H-M   'P 1'
#
loop_
_entity.id
_entity.type
_entity.pdbx_description
1 polymer ?
#
loop_
_entity_poly.entity_id
_entity_poly.type
_entity_poly.pdbx_seq_one_letter_code
_entity_poly.pdbx_strand_id
1 'polypeptide(L)'
;MQKLQHLHGFDALDCYTENAEDLNDGSNRASKRDVILLDRVREAAIRLNPEIPSTAIEDALDKLLDRRQAMTLIAANREIYGLLRDGIPVEFDNAQGVRQQELVSLSLRQL
;
A
#
# COMPACT_ATOMS: atom_id res chain seq x y z
N MET A 1 8.89 18.30 12.94
CA MET A 1 9.25 16.86 12.88
C MET A 1 9.34 16.20 14.26
N GLN A 2 10.09 16.74 15.23
CA GLN A 2 10.35 16.05 16.52
C GLN A 2 9.11 15.57 17.31
N LYS A 3 7.98 16.31 17.31
CA LYS A 3 6.77 15.93 18.07
C LYS A 3 6.04 14.71 17.50
N LEU A 4 5.94 14.58 16.17
CA LEU A 4 5.25 13.44 15.54
C LEU A 4 6.00 12.12 15.78
N GLN A 5 7.33 12.17 15.70
CA GLN A 5 8.19 11.03 15.99
C GLN A 5 8.10 10.62 17.47
N HIS A 6 8.33 11.56 18.40
CA HIS A 6 8.42 11.24 19.82
C HIS A 6 7.08 10.98 20.50
N LEU A 7 5.99 11.62 20.06
CA LEU A 7 4.71 11.54 20.77
C LEU A 7 3.70 10.62 20.08
N HIS A 8 3.88 10.35 18.79
CA HIS A 8 2.88 9.65 17.98
C HIS A 8 3.44 8.49 17.16
N GLY A 9 4.72 8.15 17.33
CA GLY A 9 5.32 6.96 16.72
C GLY A 9 5.43 7.01 15.19
N PHE A 10 5.46 8.21 14.59
CA PHE A 10 5.70 8.34 13.16
C PHE A 10 7.17 8.16 12.83
N ASP A 11 7.46 7.27 11.90
CA ASP A 11 8.78 7.21 11.26
C ASP A 11 8.93 8.37 10.27
N ALA A 12 10.15 8.89 10.12
CA ALA A 12 10.47 9.86 9.07
C ALA A 12 11.56 9.31 8.16
N LEU A 13 11.40 9.55 6.88
CA LEU A 13 12.36 9.21 5.85
C LEU A 13 12.68 10.48 5.06
N ASP A 14 13.95 10.89 5.09
CA ASP A 14 14.43 11.98 4.24
C ASP A 14 14.85 11.39 2.89
N CYS A 15 14.08 11.71 1.84
CA CYS A 15 14.33 11.24 0.48
C CYS A 15 15.09 12.28 -0.36
N TYR A 16 15.81 13.20 0.29
CA TYR A 16 16.61 14.21 -0.39
C TYR A 16 17.90 13.63 -0.99
N THR A 17 18.21 14.10 -2.20
CA THR A 17 19.46 13.84 -2.94
C THR A 17 19.84 15.14 -3.64
N GLU A 18 21.14 15.41 -3.82
CA GLU A 18 21.61 16.64 -4.49
C GLU A 18 21.12 16.71 -5.94
N ASN A 19 21.14 15.55 -6.63
CA ASN A 19 20.55 15.40 -7.94
C ASN A 19 19.11 14.88 -7.81
N ALA A 20 18.14 15.64 -8.30
CA ALA A 20 16.73 15.29 -8.23
C ALA A 20 16.38 13.93 -8.87
N GLU A 21 17.18 13.45 -9.83
CA GLU A 21 16.98 12.18 -10.52
C GLU A 21 17.67 10.98 -9.83
N ASP A 22 18.46 11.20 -8.78
CA ASP A 22 19.18 10.13 -8.08
C ASP A 22 18.23 9.30 -7.21
N LEU A 23 18.00 8.04 -7.59
CA LEU A 23 17.12 7.11 -6.88
C LEU A 23 17.70 6.59 -5.55
N ASN A 24 18.97 6.85 -5.24
CA ASN A 24 19.61 6.41 -4.00
C ASN A 24 19.24 7.28 -2.79
N ASP A 25 17.95 7.53 -2.59
CA ASP A 25 17.38 8.36 -1.53
C ASP A 25 16.84 7.56 -0.33
N GLY A 26 17.09 6.24 -0.28
CA GLY A 26 16.58 5.33 0.75
C GLY A 26 15.08 5.02 0.67
N SER A 27 14.37 5.52 -0.35
CA SER A 27 12.94 5.27 -0.54
C SER A 27 12.66 3.93 -1.24
N ASN A 28 13.63 3.36 -1.95
CA ASN A 28 13.51 2.18 -2.84
C ASN A 28 12.50 2.35 -3.98
N ARG A 29 12.13 3.59 -4.32
CA ARG A 29 11.25 3.84 -5.47
C ARG A 29 11.99 3.53 -6.78
N ALA A 30 11.27 2.97 -7.75
CA ALA A 30 11.81 2.77 -9.09
C ALA A 30 11.85 4.08 -9.90
N SER A 31 11.04 5.07 -9.49
CA SER A 31 10.95 6.38 -10.11
C SER A 31 10.65 7.47 -9.07
N LYS A 32 11.26 8.66 -9.23
CA LYS A 32 10.99 9.82 -8.38
C LYS A 32 9.55 10.34 -8.46
N ARG A 33 8.81 9.93 -9.51
CA ARG A 33 7.39 10.23 -9.69
C ARG A 33 6.48 9.27 -8.92
N ASP A 34 7.04 8.20 -8.35
CA ASP A 34 6.24 7.25 -7.58
C ASP A 34 5.82 7.91 -6.27
N VAL A 35 4.51 7.89 -6.02
CA VAL A 35 3.88 8.48 -4.84
C VAL A 35 3.59 7.43 -3.75
N ILE A 36 3.77 6.15 -4.07
CA ILE A 36 3.57 5.02 -3.15
C ILE A 36 4.92 4.38 -2.88
N LEU A 37 5.28 4.23 -1.60
CA LEU A 37 6.45 3.47 -1.16
C LEU A 37 6.09 1.99 -1.08
N LEU A 38 6.13 1.30 -2.22
CA LEU A 38 5.55 -0.03 -2.40
C LEU A 38 6.06 -1.05 -1.37
N ASP A 39 7.37 -1.11 -1.12
CA ASP A 39 7.94 -2.07 -0.17
C ASP A 39 7.35 -1.92 1.24
N ARG A 40 7.20 -0.67 1.70
CA ARG A 40 6.63 -0.37 3.02
C ARG A 40 5.15 -0.69 3.09
N VAL A 41 4.41 -0.41 2.02
CA VAL A 41 2.99 -0.76 1.92
C VAL A 41 2.81 -2.29 1.92
N ARG A 42 3.66 -3.01 1.19
CA ARG A 42 3.68 -4.48 1.15
C ARG A 42 3.95 -5.07 2.53
N GLU A 43 5.02 -4.63 3.20
CA GLU A 43 5.34 -5.09 4.55
C GLU A 43 4.21 -4.81 5.54
N ALA A 44 3.58 -3.64 5.45
CA ALA A 44 2.44 -3.30 6.28
C ALA A 44 1.23 -4.19 5.96
N ALA A 45 0.91 -4.43 4.69
CA ALA A 45 -0.19 -5.28 4.27
C ALA A 45 -0.03 -6.72 4.75
N ILE A 46 1.18 -7.29 4.63
CA ILE A 46 1.49 -8.64 5.16
C ILE A 46 1.30 -8.68 6.68
N ARG A 47 1.83 -7.68 7.39
CA ARG A 47 1.71 -7.61 8.86
C ARG A 47 0.26 -7.47 9.33
N LEU A 48 -0.56 -6.72 8.61
CA LEU A 48 -1.95 -6.45 8.98
C LEU A 48 -2.90 -7.61 8.60
N ASN A 49 -2.53 -8.44 7.63
CA ASN A 49 -3.38 -9.51 7.11
C ASN A 49 -2.66 -10.87 7.12
N PRO A 50 -2.24 -11.39 8.29
CA PRO A 50 -1.38 -12.57 8.38
C PRO A 50 -2.03 -13.86 7.85
N GLU A 51 -3.36 -13.91 7.77
CA GLU A 51 -4.11 -15.08 7.27
C GLU A 51 -4.27 -15.08 5.74
N ILE A 52 -3.99 -13.96 5.07
CA ILE A 52 -4.09 -13.84 3.61
C ILE A 52 -2.73 -14.22 2.99
N PRO A 53 -2.68 -15.15 2.02
CA PRO A 53 -1.45 -15.51 1.33
C PRO A 53 -0.78 -14.30 0.68
N SER A 54 0.55 -14.24 0.72
CA SER A 54 1.31 -13.13 0.17
C SER A 54 1.02 -12.88 -1.31
N THR A 55 0.75 -13.93 -2.09
CA THR A 55 0.37 -13.80 -3.50
C THR A 55 -0.94 -13.04 -3.69
N ALA A 56 -1.94 -13.28 -2.84
CA ALA A 56 -3.20 -12.54 -2.87
C ALA A 56 -3.02 -11.08 -2.43
N ILE A 57 -2.08 -10.83 -1.50
CA ILE A 57 -1.69 -9.46 -1.12
C ILE A 57 -1.03 -8.75 -2.30
N GLU A 58 -0.12 -9.39 -3.04
CA GLU A 58 0.47 -8.78 -4.25
C GLU A 58 -0.62 -8.45 -5.29
N ASP A 59 -1.57 -9.36 -5.53
CA ASP A 59 -2.70 -9.09 -6.43
C ASP A 59 -3.53 -7.87 -5.98
N ALA A 60 -3.68 -7.69 -4.66
CA ALA A 60 -4.34 -6.51 -4.09
C ALA A 60 -3.56 -5.22 -4.36
N LEU A 61 -2.24 -5.27 -4.17
CA LEU A 61 -1.37 -4.12 -4.40
C LEU A 61 -1.32 -3.75 -5.88
N ASP A 62 -1.30 -4.72 -6.78
CA ASP A 62 -1.38 -4.48 -8.22
C ASP A 62 -2.68 -3.74 -8.60
N LYS A 63 -3.82 -4.14 -8.01
CA LYS A 63 -5.08 -3.40 -8.15
C LYS A 63 -4.96 -1.98 -7.62
N LEU A 64 -4.34 -1.77 -6.45
CA LEU A 64 -4.16 -0.43 -5.88
C LEU A 64 -3.25 0.46 -6.76
N LEU A 65 -2.25 -0.12 -7.41
CA LEU A 65 -1.28 0.58 -8.25
C LEU A 65 -1.76 0.86 -9.68
N ASP A 66 -2.89 0.29 -10.11
CA ASP A 66 -3.47 0.57 -11.43
C ASP A 66 -3.62 2.09 -11.67
N ARG A 67 -3.15 2.55 -12.83
CA ARG A 67 -3.10 3.97 -13.20
C ARG A 67 -4.47 4.59 -13.47
N ARG A 68 -5.54 3.81 -13.59
CA ARG A 68 -6.94 4.29 -13.77
C ARG A 68 -7.09 5.34 -14.87
N GLN A 69 -6.32 5.18 -15.95
CA GLN A 69 -6.18 6.19 -17.01
C GLN A 69 -7.49 6.45 -17.77
N ALA A 70 -8.40 5.48 -17.80
CA ALA A 70 -9.70 5.59 -18.47
C ALA A 70 -10.76 6.33 -17.62
N MET A 71 -10.45 6.70 -16.37
CA MET A 71 -11.40 7.31 -15.44
C MET A 71 -11.19 8.83 -15.32
N THR A 72 -12.24 9.53 -14.90
CA THR A 72 -12.08 10.92 -14.44
C THR A 72 -11.31 10.94 -13.12
N LEU A 73 -10.61 12.04 -12.83
CA LEU A 73 -9.86 12.20 -11.58
C LEU A 73 -10.73 12.01 -10.33
N ILE A 74 -11.98 12.48 -10.36
CA ILE A 74 -12.92 12.33 -9.25
C ILE A 74 -13.28 10.86 -9.03
N ALA A 75 -13.56 10.12 -10.11
CA ALA A 75 -13.89 8.72 -10.04
C ALA A 75 -12.69 7.88 -9.55
N ALA A 76 -11.50 8.12 -10.11
CA ALA A 76 -10.27 7.44 -9.69
C ALA A 76 -9.95 7.70 -8.21
N ASN A 77 -10.05 8.95 -7.75
CA ASN A 77 -9.83 9.30 -6.34
C ASN A 77 -10.84 8.60 -5.41
N ARG A 78 -12.11 8.54 -5.81
CA ARG A 78 -13.15 7.87 -5.01
C ARG A 78 -12.89 6.37 -4.89
N GLU A 79 -12.45 5.74 -5.98
CA GLU A 79 -12.11 4.32 -5.97
C GLU A 79 -10.88 4.03 -5.10
N ILE A 80 -9.77 4.75 -5.31
CA ILE A 80 -8.55 4.60 -4.51
C ILE A 80 -8.85 4.83 -3.02
N TYR A 81 -9.62 5.86 -2.69
CA TYR A 81 -10.03 6.12 -1.31
C TYR A 81 -10.84 4.96 -0.73
N GLY A 82 -11.76 4.38 -1.51
CA GLY A 82 -12.50 3.18 -1.10
C GLY A 82 -11.57 2.00 -0.80
N LEU A 83 -10.60 1.72 -1.69
CA LEU A 83 -9.61 0.67 -1.49
C LEU A 83 -8.77 0.88 -0.22
N LEU A 84 -8.34 2.12 0.05
CA LEU A 84 -7.55 2.46 1.23
C LEU A 84 -8.36 2.37 2.54
N ARG A 85 -9.63 2.81 2.52
CA ARG A 85 -10.50 2.89 3.70
C ARG A 85 -11.17 1.55 4.02
N ASP A 86 -11.78 0.93 3.02
CA ASP A 86 -12.64 -0.25 3.17
C ASP A 86 -11.86 -1.57 3.01
N GLY A 87 -10.68 -1.49 2.40
CA GLY A 87 -9.85 -2.64 2.06
C GLY A 87 -10.00 -3.07 0.61
N ILE A 88 -9.02 -3.84 0.13
CA ILE A 88 -8.93 -4.28 -1.26
C ILE A 88 -9.46 -5.71 -1.35
N PRO A 89 -10.49 -5.99 -2.16
CA PRO A 89 -11.05 -7.33 -2.30
C PRO A 89 -10.10 -8.28 -3.02
N VAL A 90 -9.90 -9.45 -2.42
CA VAL A 90 -9.06 -10.53 -2.93
C VAL A 90 -9.80 -11.86 -2.88
N GLU A 91 -9.43 -12.75 -3.79
CA GLU A 91 -9.91 -14.12 -3.82
C GLU A 91 -8.72 -15.06 -3.95
N PHE A 92 -8.65 -16.09 -3.11
CA PHE A 92 -7.55 -17.05 -3.11
C PHE A 92 -8.01 -18.40 -2.58
N ASP A 93 -7.31 -19.48 -2.91
CA ASP A 93 -7.54 -20.78 -2.31
C ASP A 93 -6.70 -20.93 -1.03
N ASN A 94 -7.32 -21.36 0.05
CA ASN A 94 -6.59 -21.63 1.30
C ASN A 94 -5.79 -22.96 1.20
N ALA A 95 -5.10 -23.34 2.28
CA ALA A 95 -4.30 -24.56 2.34
C ALA A 95 -5.09 -25.86 2.06
N GLN A 96 -6.42 -25.81 2.20
CA GLN A 96 -7.35 -26.91 1.94
C GLN A 96 -7.94 -26.88 0.52
N GLY A 97 -7.53 -25.93 -0.33
CA GLY A 97 -8.04 -25.75 -1.69
C GLY A 97 -9.44 -25.16 -1.75
N VAL A 98 -9.90 -24.51 -0.67
CA VAL A 98 -11.22 -23.86 -0.61
C VAL A 98 -11.06 -22.38 -0.92
N ARG A 99 -11.79 -21.91 -1.94
CA ARG A 99 -11.83 -20.50 -2.33
C ARG A 99 -12.35 -19.62 -1.18
N GLN A 100 -11.56 -18.63 -0.82
CA GLN A 100 -11.88 -17.58 0.13
C GLN A 100 -12.09 -16.25 -0.59
N GLN A 101 -12.88 -15.38 0.01
CA GLN A 101 -13.04 -13.98 -0.38
C GLN A 101 -12.78 -13.12 0.85
N GLU A 102 -11.74 -12.29 0.80
CA GLU A 102 -11.34 -11.44 1.92
C GLU A 102 -11.03 -10.01 1.46
N LEU A 103 -10.75 -9.15 2.44
CA LEU A 103 -10.36 -7.75 2.23
C LEU A 103 -8.97 -7.52 2.82
N VAL A 104 -8.00 -7.21 1.96
CA VAL A 104 -6.68 -6.76 2.41
C VAL A 104 -6.80 -5.36 2.97
N SER A 105 -6.54 -5.20 4.27
CA SER A 105 -6.57 -3.91 4.95
C SER A 105 -5.18 -3.26 4.99
N LEU A 106 -5.14 -1.93 4.81
CA LEU A 106 -3.92 -1.11 4.89
C LEU A 106 -3.90 -0.22 6.15
N SER A 107 -4.84 -0.43 7.07
CA SER A 107 -4.89 0.27 8.34
C SER A 107 -5.35 -0.68 9.45
N LEU A 108 -5.05 -0.33 10.70
CA LEU A 108 -5.62 -1.04 11.84
C LEU A 108 -7.10 -0.68 11.93
N ARG A 109 -7.99 -1.68 11.93
CA ARG A 109 -9.41 -1.45 12.25
C ARG A 109 -9.48 -0.95 13.69
N GLN A 110 -9.83 0.33 13.88
CA GLN A 110 -10.21 0.82 15.19
C GLN A 110 -11.54 0.14 15.57
N LEU A 111 -11.52 -0.59 16.68
CA LEU A 111 -12.70 -1.18 17.31
C LEU A 111 -13.65 -0.10 17.84
#